data_AF-A0A1Q7D563-F1
#
_entry.id   AF-A0A1Q7D563-F1
#
_cell.length_a   1.000
_cell.length_b   1.000
_cell.length_c   1.000
_cell.angle_alpha   90.00
_cell.angle_beta   90.00
_cell.angle_gamma   90.00
#
_symmetry.space_group_name_H-M   'P 1'
#
loop_
_entity.id
_entity.type
_entity.pdbx_description
1 polymer ?
#
loop_
_entity_poly.entity_id
_entity_poly.type
_entity_poly.pdbx_seq_one_letter_code
_entity_poly.pdbx_strand_id
1 'polypeptide(L)'
;MRRNVVIGSFVAGWLALGATGAVAQDLTPVRAANPKAPGLSTPNVLSVELAEVIRAQGTMLLENPKDWAQPNLVPLPPPASFNVEAHKTEPDKNTYLVLHGQRGADPTYDYGGHFVFQGHEGGAGGKGYITRINLDADVAHRVTLMATTDVNGRSLPTFDGSTWYPWAQRLLFTAELGPVSGGVWQATSTFRPRSRTSPAFSVAAATRGSRPTRTATCGSSRTWEDGTGP
;
A
#
# COMPACT_ATOMS: atom_id res chain seq x y z
N MET A 1 -16.88 -67.68 -37.75
CA MET A 1 -18.04 -66.81 -38.05
C MET A 1 -18.80 -66.52 -36.76
N ARG A 2 -19.43 -65.33 -36.70
CA ARG A 2 -20.30 -64.76 -35.63
C ARG A 2 -19.62 -63.79 -34.63
N ARG A 3 -19.74 -62.51 -35.02
CA ARG A 3 -19.64 -61.29 -34.22
C ARG A 3 -20.74 -61.29 -33.17
N ASN A 4 -20.42 -61.00 -31.91
CA ASN A 4 -21.36 -60.47 -30.93
C ASN A 4 -20.71 -59.25 -30.28
N VAL A 5 -21.01 -58.06 -30.80
CA VAL A 5 -20.68 -56.78 -30.18
C VAL A 5 -21.85 -56.44 -29.26
N VAL A 6 -21.60 -56.42 -27.94
CA VAL A 6 -22.56 -55.91 -26.96
C VAL A 6 -22.31 -54.41 -26.85
N ILE A 7 -23.23 -53.61 -27.40
CA ILE A 7 -23.26 -52.15 -27.22
C ILE A 7 -23.90 -51.90 -25.86
N GLY A 8 -23.07 -51.61 -24.86
CA GLY A 8 -23.52 -51.19 -23.53
C GLY A 8 -23.89 -49.70 -23.56
N SER A 9 -25.19 -49.41 -23.48
CA SER A 9 -25.72 -48.06 -23.29
C SER A 9 -25.38 -47.58 -21.88
N PHE A 10 -24.36 -46.73 -21.73
CA PHE A 10 -24.16 -45.98 -20.48
C PHE A 10 -25.02 -44.73 -20.51
N VAL A 11 -26.03 -44.73 -19.63
CA VAL A 11 -26.89 -43.59 -19.32
C VAL A 11 -26.02 -42.46 -18.77
N ALA A 12 -25.95 -41.34 -19.49
CA ALA A 12 -25.38 -40.10 -19.00
C ALA A 12 -26.30 -39.52 -17.91
N GLY A 13 -26.06 -39.91 -16.66
CA GLY A 13 -26.65 -39.25 -15.50
C GLY A 13 -26.09 -37.85 -15.36
N TRP A 14 -26.90 -36.84 -15.66
CA TRP A 14 -26.59 -35.45 -15.32
C TRP A 14 -26.56 -35.33 -13.80
N LEU A 15 -25.36 -35.35 -13.22
CA LEU A 15 -25.14 -34.94 -11.85
C LEU A 15 -25.18 -33.40 -11.82
N ALA A 16 -26.38 -32.84 -11.76
CA ALA A 16 -26.57 -31.44 -11.41
C ALA A 16 -26.16 -31.28 -9.94
N LEU A 17 -24.86 -31.04 -9.70
CA LEU A 17 -24.42 -30.42 -8.46
C LEU A 17 -25.07 -29.04 -8.44
N GLY A 18 -26.20 -28.93 -7.73
CA GLY A 18 -26.78 -27.65 -7.38
C GLY A 18 -25.70 -26.85 -6.70
N ALA A 19 -25.36 -25.69 -7.27
CA ALA A 19 -24.58 -24.70 -6.57
C ALA A 19 -25.40 -24.32 -5.33
N THR A 20 -25.06 -24.89 -4.17
CA THR A 20 -25.46 -24.31 -2.90
C THR A 20 -24.79 -22.95 -2.85
N GLY A 21 -25.53 -21.91 -3.24
CA GLY A 21 -25.10 -20.55 -3.02
C GLY A 21 -24.71 -20.45 -1.54
N ALA A 22 -23.51 -19.95 -1.27
CA ALA A 22 -23.12 -19.60 0.07
C ALA A 22 -24.17 -18.60 0.57
N VAL A 23 -25.06 -19.04 1.45
CA VAL A 23 -25.87 -18.13 2.24
C VAL A 23 -24.87 -17.30 3.03
N ALA A 24 -24.83 -15.99 2.77
CA ALA A 24 -24.08 -15.08 3.62
C ALA A 24 -24.62 -15.28 5.03
N GLN A 25 -23.81 -15.82 5.93
CA GLN A 25 -24.17 -15.87 7.33
C GLN A 25 -24.19 -14.42 7.81
N ASP A 26 -25.35 -13.97 8.28
CA ASP A 26 -25.45 -12.65 8.91
C ASP A 26 -24.56 -12.63 10.14
N LEU A 27 -23.71 -11.60 10.25
CA LEU A 27 -22.86 -11.40 11.42
C LEU A 27 -23.71 -11.02 12.62
N THR A 28 -23.43 -11.60 13.79
CA THR A 28 -24.10 -11.19 15.02
C THR A 28 -23.80 -9.70 15.31
N PRO A 29 -24.81 -8.81 15.42
CA PRO A 29 -24.55 -7.40 15.64
C PRO A 29 -23.82 -7.15 16.96
N VAL A 30 -22.81 -6.27 16.91
CA VAL A 30 -22.15 -5.77 18.11
C VAL A 30 -23.15 -4.90 18.89
N ARG A 31 -23.57 -5.37 20.07
CA ARG A 31 -24.63 -4.72 20.87
C ARG A 31 -24.26 -3.33 21.39
N ALA A 32 -22.98 -3.09 21.65
CA ALA A 32 -22.47 -1.81 22.11
C ALA A 32 -21.00 -1.66 21.67
N ALA A 33 -20.65 -0.48 21.20
CA ALA A 33 -19.25 -0.12 20.98
C ALA A 33 -18.52 0.03 22.33
N ASN A 34 -17.19 -0.08 22.30
CA ASN A 34 -16.39 0.23 23.48
C ASN A 34 -16.61 1.70 23.90
N PRO A 35 -16.79 1.98 25.20
CA PRO A 35 -16.90 3.35 25.68
C PRO A 35 -15.56 4.08 25.45
N LYS A 36 -15.62 5.31 24.91
CA LYS A 36 -14.44 6.18 24.82
C LYS A 36 -14.03 6.58 26.24
N ALA A 37 -12.80 6.27 26.62
CA ALA A 37 -12.18 6.72 27.86
C ALA A 37 -10.79 7.31 27.55
N PRO A 38 -10.44 8.52 28.04
CA PRO A 38 -9.11 9.09 27.84
C PRO A 38 -8.01 8.14 28.31
N GLY A 39 -6.96 7.99 27.49
CA GLY A 39 -5.80 7.16 27.82
C GLY A 39 -6.01 5.65 27.79
N LEU A 40 -7.21 5.16 27.45
CA LEU A 40 -7.53 3.74 27.39
C LEU A 40 -7.81 3.29 25.96
N SER A 41 -6.96 2.42 25.43
CA SER A 41 -7.26 1.64 24.21
C SER A 41 -7.81 0.29 24.62
N THR A 42 -9.03 -0.01 24.20
CA THR A 42 -9.68 -1.31 24.43
C THR A 42 -9.65 -2.13 23.14
N PRO A 43 -9.47 -3.47 23.22
CA PRO A 43 -9.55 -4.32 22.05
C PRO A 43 -10.88 -4.17 21.31
N ASN A 44 -10.88 -4.31 19.99
CA ASN A 44 -12.10 -4.22 19.18
C ASN A 44 -13.15 -5.23 19.67
N VAL A 45 -14.41 -4.79 19.77
CA VAL A 45 -15.54 -5.70 19.96
C VAL A 45 -16.00 -6.14 18.59
N LEU A 46 -15.84 -7.43 18.32
CA LEU A 46 -16.20 -8.04 17.05
C LEU A 46 -17.49 -8.85 17.20
N SER A 47 -18.17 -9.09 16.09
CA SER A 47 -19.16 -10.16 16.00
C SER A 47 -18.52 -11.49 16.38
N VAL A 48 -19.29 -12.40 16.99
CA VAL A 48 -18.75 -13.67 17.54
C VAL A 48 -18.15 -14.58 16.47
N GLU A 49 -18.53 -14.36 15.20
CA GLU A 49 -18.04 -15.06 14.02
C GLU A 49 -16.70 -14.50 13.49
N LEU A 50 -16.23 -13.37 14.02
CA LEU A 50 -15.03 -12.68 13.55
C LEU A 50 -13.89 -12.72 14.56
N ALA A 51 -12.67 -12.77 14.03
CA ALA A 51 -11.44 -12.63 14.79
C ALA A 51 -10.53 -11.60 14.13
N GLU A 52 -9.86 -10.79 14.95
CA GLU A 52 -8.81 -9.90 14.50
C GLU A 52 -7.46 -10.61 14.60
N VAL A 53 -6.67 -10.55 13.53
CA VAL A 53 -5.33 -11.11 13.48
C VAL A 53 -4.33 -9.99 13.29
N ILE A 54 -3.42 -9.88 14.24
CA ILE A 54 -2.36 -8.89 14.22
C ILE A 54 -1.35 -9.31 13.15
N ARG A 55 -1.31 -8.55 12.05
CA ARG A 55 -0.33 -8.76 10.97
C ARG A 55 0.92 -7.90 11.13
N ALA A 56 0.78 -6.68 11.66
CA ALA A 56 1.88 -5.78 11.92
C ALA A 56 1.67 -4.99 13.22
N GLN A 57 2.75 -4.71 13.94
CA GLN A 57 2.79 -3.85 15.12
C GLN A 57 4.09 -3.07 15.12
N GLY A 58 4.18 -1.98 15.88
CA GLY A 58 5.36 -1.11 15.80
C GLY A 58 6.58 -1.57 16.52
N THR A 59 6.46 -2.64 17.28
CA THR A 59 7.59 -3.36 17.82
C THR A 59 8.21 -4.32 16.81
N MET A 60 7.59 -4.56 15.65
CA MET A 60 8.15 -5.45 14.63
C MET A 60 9.36 -4.82 13.97
N LEU A 61 10.49 -5.55 13.99
CA LEU A 61 11.75 -5.09 13.41
C LEU A 61 11.63 -4.88 11.90
N LEU A 62 12.41 -3.91 11.40
CA LEU A 62 12.61 -3.75 9.96
C LEU A 62 13.47 -4.90 9.44
N GLU A 63 13.05 -5.47 8.32
CA GLU A 63 13.79 -6.50 7.57
C GLU A 63 15.18 -6.01 7.15
N ASN A 64 15.28 -4.74 6.75
CA ASN A 64 16.49 -4.08 6.27
C ASN A 64 16.74 -2.76 7.02
N PRO A 65 17.17 -2.83 8.29
CA PRO A 65 17.32 -1.64 9.11
C PRO A 65 18.42 -0.72 8.55
N LYS A 66 18.24 0.58 8.75
CA LYS A 66 19.23 1.62 8.45
C LYS A 66 19.35 2.52 9.67
N ASP A 67 20.57 2.75 10.13
CA ASP A 67 21.00 3.35 11.42
C ASP A 67 19.97 4.10 12.28
N TRP A 68 19.17 5.02 11.70
CA TRP A 68 18.20 5.84 12.43
C TRP A 68 16.73 5.54 12.11
N ALA A 69 16.43 4.83 11.02
CA ALA A 69 15.08 4.42 10.70
C ALA A 69 14.72 3.22 11.57
N GLN A 70 13.72 3.40 12.42
CA GLN A 70 13.22 2.39 13.33
C GLN A 70 11.76 2.11 12.97
N PRO A 71 11.24 0.92 13.26
CA PRO A 71 9.80 0.71 13.21
C PRO A 71 9.17 1.62 14.27
N ASN A 72 8.54 2.72 13.85
CA ASN A 72 7.91 3.64 14.77
C ASN A 72 6.40 3.46 14.74
N LEU A 73 5.91 2.37 15.34
CA LEU A 73 4.56 2.43 15.92
C LEU A 73 4.76 2.36 17.44
N VAL A 74 4.92 3.55 18.04
CA VAL A 74 5.16 3.72 19.47
C VAL A 74 4.09 2.94 20.24
N PRO A 75 4.45 2.03 21.15
CA PRO A 75 3.51 1.50 22.12
C PRO A 75 2.86 2.66 22.87
N LEU A 76 1.55 2.60 23.08
CA LEU A 76 0.85 3.55 23.92
C LEU A 76 1.61 3.71 25.26
N PRO A 77 1.92 4.94 25.71
CA PRO A 77 2.49 5.12 27.03
C PRO A 77 1.55 4.53 28.09
N PRO A 78 2.08 3.98 29.20
CA PRO A 78 1.26 3.40 30.25
C PRO A 78 0.25 4.42 30.80
N PRO A 79 -0.94 3.98 31.25
CA PRO A 79 -2.12 4.83 31.49
C PRO A 79 -2.01 5.82 32.67
N ALA A 80 -0.83 6.04 33.25
CA ALA A 80 -0.68 6.74 34.53
C ALA A 80 -0.41 8.26 34.41
N SER A 81 -0.26 8.81 33.22
CA SER A 81 -0.12 10.26 33.06
C SER A 81 -0.54 10.64 31.65
N PHE A 82 -1.63 11.40 31.53
CA PHE A 82 -1.97 12.42 30.52
C PHE A 82 -3.48 12.38 30.23
N ASN A 83 -4.15 13.54 30.37
CA ASN A 83 -5.51 13.81 29.87
C ASN A 83 -5.53 14.03 28.34
N VAL A 84 -4.52 13.53 27.64
CA VAL A 84 -4.30 13.73 26.21
C VAL A 84 -4.64 12.41 25.54
N GLU A 85 -5.56 12.45 24.58
CA GLU A 85 -5.88 11.32 23.74
C GLU A 85 -4.59 10.77 23.13
N ALA A 86 -4.39 9.45 23.19
CA ALA A 86 -3.15 8.86 22.71
C ALA A 86 -2.98 9.16 21.22
N HIS A 87 -2.05 10.06 20.89
CA HIS A 87 -1.74 10.40 19.52
C HIS A 87 -0.88 9.27 18.95
N LYS A 88 -1.52 8.41 18.15
CA LYS A 88 -0.85 7.35 17.40
C LYS A 88 0.11 8.03 16.42
N THR A 89 1.42 7.77 16.56
CA THR A 89 2.47 8.39 15.72
C THR A 89 2.57 7.77 14.32
N GLU A 90 1.60 6.94 13.94
CA GLU A 90 1.55 6.35 12.61
C GLU A 90 0.89 7.32 11.64
N PRO A 91 1.26 7.30 10.35
CA PRO A 91 0.46 7.95 9.32
C PRO A 91 -1.01 7.58 9.47
N ASP A 92 -1.84 8.61 9.57
CA ASP A 92 -3.28 8.46 9.65
C ASP A 92 -3.87 7.84 8.36
N LYS A 93 -3.12 7.91 7.24
CA LYS A 93 -3.53 7.46 5.90
C LYS A 93 -2.50 6.54 5.24
N ASN A 94 -2.74 5.25 5.33
CA ASN A 94 -1.94 4.19 4.68
C ASN A 94 -2.56 3.76 3.34
N THR A 95 -1.72 3.33 2.40
CA THR A 95 -2.19 2.81 1.09
C THR A 95 -2.06 1.31 1.03
N TYR A 96 -3.19 0.60 0.92
CA TYR A 96 -3.23 -0.83 0.64
C TYR A 96 -3.23 -1.08 -0.88
N LEU A 97 -2.37 -1.99 -1.35
CA LEU A 97 -2.30 -2.41 -2.75
C LEU A 97 -2.11 -3.92 -2.87
N VAL A 98 -2.76 -4.49 -3.88
CA VAL A 98 -2.47 -5.84 -4.37
C VAL A 98 -1.53 -5.71 -5.57
N LEU A 99 -0.31 -6.24 -5.44
CA LEU A 99 0.74 -6.13 -6.46
C LEU A 99 1.41 -7.49 -6.64
N HIS A 100 1.60 -7.92 -7.88
CA HIS A 100 2.29 -9.19 -8.16
C HIS A 100 3.78 -8.98 -8.44
N GLY A 101 4.58 -10.03 -8.22
CA GLY A 101 6.00 -10.05 -8.56
C GLY A 101 6.85 -9.03 -7.80
N GLN A 102 6.41 -8.63 -6.60
CA GLN A 102 7.19 -7.73 -5.76
C GLN A 102 8.41 -8.45 -5.19
N ARG A 103 9.49 -7.69 -5.03
CA ARG A 103 10.72 -8.13 -4.37
C ARG A 103 10.88 -7.41 -3.04
N GLY A 104 11.81 -7.84 -2.19
CA GLY A 104 12.19 -7.13 -0.98
C GLY A 104 13.69 -7.24 -0.72
N ALA A 105 14.09 -7.10 0.54
CA ALA A 105 15.49 -7.06 0.91
C ALA A 105 16.17 -8.42 0.74
N ASP A 106 15.47 -9.52 1.01
CA ASP A 106 15.85 -10.87 0.63
C ASP A 106 15.42 -11.15 -0.83
N PRO A 107 16.36 -11.32 -1.78
CA PRO A 107 16.02 -11.57 -3.18
C PRO A 107 15.45 -12.98 -3.44
N THR A 108 15.53 -13.89 -2.48
CA THR A 108 15.08 -15.29 -2.58
C THR A 108 13.72 -15.54 -1.93
N TYR A 109 13.22 -14.57 -1.16
CA TYR A 109 11.94 -14.66 -0.46
C TYR A 109 10.75 -14.33 -1.36
N ASP A 110 9.65 -15.06 -1.20
CA ASP A 110 8.39 -14.75 -1.86
C ASP A 110 7.57 -13.77 -1.01
N TYR A 111 7.48 -12.53 -1.49
CA TYR A 111 6.74 -11.47 -0.80
C TYR A 111 5.23 -11.51 -1.05
N GLY A 112 4.70 -12.47 -1.80
CA GLY A 112 3.26 -12.55 -2.03
C GLY A 112 2.71 -11.34 -2.77
N GLY A 113 1.49 -10.93 -2.41
CA GLY A 113 0.68 -9.99 -3.18
C GLY A 113 0.14 -8.79 -2.42
N HIS A 114 0.08 -8.82 -1.09
CA HIS A 114 -0.70 -7.86 -0.30
C HIS A 114 0.19 -6.91 0.50
N PHE A 115 0.16 -5.62 0.16
CA PHE A 115 1.06 -4.62 0.72
C PHE A 115 0.34 -3.42 1.29
N VAL A 116 0.81 -2.93 2.44
CA VAL A 116 0.44 -1.63 2.99
C VAL A 116 1.67 -0.71 2.96
N PHE A 117 1.54 0.45 2.34
CA PHE A 117 2.58 1.47 2.29
C PHE A 117 2.28 2.59 3.27
N GLN A 118 3.30 3.01 4.00
CA GLN A 118 3.18 3.98 5.08
C GLN A 118 4.30 5.02 4.96
N GLY A 119 3.95 6.30 5.08
CA GLY A 119 4.93 7.38 5.24
C GLY A 119 4.86 7.91 6.67
N HIS A 120 5.96 7.95 7.42
CA HIS A 120 5.87 8.14 8.87
C HIS A 120 5.70 9.61 9.30
N GLU A 121 4.53 9.97 9.85
CA GLU A 121 4.19 11.32 10.34
C GLU A 121 5.00 11.72 11.57
N GLY A 122 5.13 10.82 12.56
CA GLY A 122 6.03 11.04 13.70
C GLY A 122 7.52 10.99 13.33
N GLY A 123 7.83 10.41 12.17
CA GLY A 123 9.19 10.20 11.69
C GLY A 123 10.07 9.48 12.72
N ALA A 124 11.38 9.61 12.56
CA ALA A 124 12.40 9.23 13.54
C ALA A 124 13.43 10.38 13.63
N GLY A 125 13.54 11.00 14.81
CA GLY A 125 14.39 12.18 15.01
C GLY A 125 14.04 13.35 14.09
N GLY A 126 12.75 13.56 13.82
CA GLY A 126 12.25 14.62 12.93
C GLY A 126 12.44 14.35 11.43
N LYS A 127 12.84 13.13 11.04
CA LYS A 127 13.02 12.71 9.64
C LYS A 127 11.95 11.71 9.25
N GLY A 128 11.33 11.91 8.10
CA GLY A 128 10.40 10.93 7.57
C GLY A 128 11.12 9.77 6.89
N TYR A 129 10.38 8.68 6.76
CA TYR A 129 10.79 7.48 6.04
C TYR A 129 9.55 6.75 5.57
N ILE A 130 9.72 5.82 4.64
CA ILE A 130 8.63 5.05 4.05
C ILE A 130 8.87 3.59 4.35
N THR A 131 7.85 2.91 4.87
CA THR A 131 7.83 1.45 5.05
C THR A 131 6.80 0.80 4.15
N ARG A 132 7.03 -0.48 3.86
CA ARG A 132 6.08 -1.38 3.24
C ARG A 132 5.86 -2.54 4.21
N ILE A 133 4.61 -2.75 4.61
CA ILE A 133 4.18 -3.93 5.34
C ILE A 133 3.70 -4.96 4.33
N ASN A 134 4.20 -6.18 4.44
CA ASN A 134 3.78 -7.33 3.66
C ASN A 134 2.83 -8.23 4.47
N LEU A 135 1.55 -8.29 4.09
CA LEU A 135 0.55 -9.05 4.83
C LEU A 135 0.65 -10.57 4.64
N ASP A 136 1.43 -11.02 3.64
CA ASP A 136 1.61 -12.43 3.31
C ASP A 136 2.92 -13.01 3.85
N ALA A 137 3.90 -12.17 4.21
CA ALA A 137 5.20 -12.60 4.73
C ALA A 137 5.13 -13.26 6.12
N ASP A 138 6.23 -13.85 6.55
CA ASP A 138 6.54 -14.14 7.95
C ASP A 138 6.93 -12.87 8.71
N VAL A 139 7.24 -13.01 10.00
CA VAL A 139 7.59 -11.88 10.87
C VAL A 139 8.92 -11.21 10.47
N ALA A 140 9.89 -11.96 9.95
CA ALA A 140 11.21 -11.42 9.60
C ALA A 140 11.15 -10.54 8.34
N HIS A 141 10.25 -10.87 7.40
CA HIS A 141 10.06 -10.15 6.13
C HIS A 141 8.80 -9.27 6.13
N ARG A 142 8.18 -9.06 7.31
CA ARG A 142 6.91 -8.35 7.47
C ARG A 142 7.00 -6.88 7.12
N VAL A 143 8.06 -6.21 7.55
CA VAL A 143 8.20 -4.74 7.45
C VAL A 143 9.51 -4.41 6.75
N THR A 144 9.42 -3.93 5.52
CA THR A 144 10.58 -3.49 4.74
C THR A 144 10.69 -1.96 4.80
N LEU A 145 11.88 -1.44 5.09
CA LEU A 145 12.21 -0.03 4.91
C LEU A 145 12.42 0.25 3.42
N MET A 146 11.59 1.13 2.86
CA MET A 146 11.63 1.46 1.42
C MET A 146 12.57 2.63 1.16
N ALA A 147 12.40 3.75 1.87
CA ALA A 147 13.27 4.91 1.70
C ALA A 147 13.37 5.81 2.92
N THR A 148 14.53 6.46 3.03
CA THR A 148 14.85 7.50 4.02
C THR A 148 15.26 8.83 3.38
N THR A 149 15.53 8.80 2.07
CA THR A 149 15.98 9.95 1.28
C THR A 149 15.33 9.93 -0.09
N ASP A 150 15.20 11.10 -0.71
CA ASP A 150 14.78 11.23 -2.10
C ASP A 150 15.89 10.81 -3.09
N VAL A 151 15.58 10.87 -4.39
CA VAL A 151 16.52 10.59 -5.50
C VAL A 151 17.71 11.54 -5.53
N ASN A 152 17.64 12.71 -4.89
CA ASN A 152 18.72 13.68 -4.78
C ASN A 152 19.52 13.51 -3.48
N GLY A 153 19.22 12.48 -2.67
CA GLY A 153 19.87 12.23 -1.39
C GLY A 153 19.39 13.11 -0.24
N ARG A 154 18.35 13.93 -0.44
CA ARG A 154 17.76 14.76 0.62
C ARG A 154 16.92 13.89 1.56
N SER A 155 16.98 14.16 2.85
CA SER A 155 16.11 13.49 3.83
C SER A 155 14.63 13.67 3.45
N LEU A 156 13.83 12.61 3.61
CA LEU A 156 12.39 12.72 3.39
C LEU A 156 11.74 13.55 4.51
N PRO A 157 10.73 14.37 4.19
CA PRO A 157 9.89 14.99 5.20
C PRO A 157 9.04 13.92 5.90
N THR A 158 8.50 14.24 7.06
CA THR A 158 7.42 13.45 7.65
C THR A 158 6.20 13.52 6.75
N PHE A 159 5.52 12.39 6.58
CA PHE A 159 4.37 12.29 5.69
C PHE A 159 3.10 12.12 6.52
N ASP A 160 2.07 12.88 6.18
CA ASP A 160 0.74 12.76 6.77
C ASP A 160 0.02 11.53 6.19
N GLY A 161 0.05 11.39 4.86
CA GLY A 161 -0.67 10.32 4.19
C GLY A 161 -0.03 9.82 2.91
N SER A 162 -0.59 8.72 2.42
CA SER A 162 -0.24 8.10 1.16
C SER A 162 -1.48 7.76 0.32
N THR A 163 -1.33 7.75 -1.00
CA THR A 163 -2.33 7.22 -1.95
C THR A 163 -1.65 6.59 -3.17
N TRP A 164 -2.44 5.99 -4.07
CA TRP A 164 -1.98 5.37 -5.31
C TRP A 164 -2.47 6.14 -6.53
N TYR A 165 -1.54 6.46 -7.43
CA TYR A 165 -1.84 7.03 -8.73
C TYR A 165 -1.78 5.92 -9.80
N PRO A 166 -2.93 5.40 -10.28
CA PRO A 166 -2.98 4.19 -11.08
C PRO A 166 -2.38 4.37 -12.48
N TRP A 167 -2.48 5.57 -13.06
CA TRP A 167 -2.03 5.84 -14.42
C TRP A 167 -0.50 5.84 -14.56
N ALA A 168 0.23 6.39 -13.57
CA ALA A 168 1.69 6.33 -13.57
C ALA A 168 2.25 5.19 -12.72
N GLN A 169 1.37 4.41 -12.09
CA GLN A 169 1.71 3.36 -11.13
C GLN A 169 2.69 3.86 -10.06
N ARG A 170 2.31 4.96 -9.39
CA ARG A 170 3.12 5.61 -8.35
C ARG A 170 2.37 5.72 -7.05
N LEU A 171 3.09 5.52 -5.96
CA LEU A 171 2.64 5.97 -4.65
C LEU A 171 2.81 7.48 -4.58
N LEU A 172 1.85 8.17 -3.98
CA LEU A 172 1.92 9.58 -3.68
C LEU A 172 1.91 9.74 -2.17
N PHE A 173 2.84 10.51 -1.63
CA PHE A 173 2.93 10.84 -0.21
C PHE A 173 2.81 12.34 -0.02
N THR A 174 2.05 12.77 0.97
CA THR A 174 1.80 14.20 1.24
C THR A 174 2.50 14.63 2.52
N ALA A 175 3.12 15.80 2.49
CA ALA A 175 3.67 16.44 3.69
C ALA A 175 3.14 17.86 3.83
N GLU A 176 2.59 18.18 5.00
CA GLU A 176 1.99 19.48 5.32
C GLU A 176 3.00 20.42 6.01
N LEU A 177 4.13 20.70 5.35
CA LEU A 177 5.21 21.54 5.89
C LEU A 177 5.08 23.02 5.50
N GLY A 178 3.84 23.52 5.47
CA GLY A 178 3.53 24.89 5.04
C GLY A 178 3.74 25.13 3.53
N PRO A 179 3.58 26.39 3.07
CA PRO A 179 3.43 26.71 1.65
C PRO A 179 4.70 26.54 0.81
N VAL A 180 5.87 26.48 1.43
CA VAL A 180 7.18 26.41 0.74
C VAL A 180 7.77 25.01 0.77
N SER A 181 7.57 24.28 1.88
CA SER A 181 8.22 22.98 2.12
C SER A 181 7.24 21.82 2.05
N GLY A 182 5.93 22.09 2.08
CA GLY A 182 4.89 21.09 1.89
C GLY A 182 4.75 20.70 0.42
N GLY A 183 4.13 19.54 0.17
CA GLY A 183 3.94 19.07 -1.19
C GLY A 183 3.57 17.60 -1.30
N VAL A 184 3.79 17.07 -2.50
CA VAL A 184 3.57 15.66 -2.85
C VAL A 184 4.89 15.05 -3.27
N TRP A 185 5.19 13.85 -2.78
CA TRP A 185 6.31 13.03 -3.21
C TRP A 185 5.78 11.81 -3.92
N GLN A 186 6.34 11.51 -5.09
CA GLN A 186 6.02 10.30 -5.83
C GLN A 186 7.05 9.23 -5.51
N ALA A 187 6.58 7.99 -5.38
CA ALA A 187 7.47 6.85 -5.25
C ALA A 187 7.07 5.67 -6.15
N THR A 188 8.05 4.84 -6.49
CA THR A 188 7.78 3.48 -7.02
C THR A 188 7.05 2.64 -5.98
N SER A 189 6.42 1.51 -6.34
CA SER A 189 5.92 0.53 -5.35
C SER A 189 6.91 -0.61 -5.09
N THR A 190 7.85 -0.82 -6.01
CA THR A 190 8.77 -1.96 -5.98
C THR A 190 10.04 -1.64 -5.20
N PHE A 191 10.43 -2.57 -4.34
CA PHE A 191 11.75 -2.59 -3.72
C PHE A 191 12.80 -3.08 -4.73
N ARG A 192 13.93 -2.39 -4.77
CA ARG A 192 15.13 -2.77 -5.51
C ARG A 192 16.31 -2.77 -4.54
N PRO A 193 17.29 -3.67 -4.69
CA PRO A 193 18.55 -3.51 -3.97
C PRO A 193 19.21 -2.19 -4.41
N ARG A 194 19.75 -1.41 -3.46
CA ARG A 194 20.48 -0.19 -3.80
C ARG A 194 21.71 -0.56 -4.64
N SER A 195 21.81 0.00 -5.84
CA SER A 195 23.05 -0.04 -6.61
C SER A 195 23.80 1.29 -6.44
N ARG A 196 25.08 1.34 -6.83
CA ARG A 196 25.87 2.58 -6.79
C ARG A 196 25.24 3.73 -7.61
N THR A 197 24.30 3.41 -8.50
CA THR A 197 23.68 4.33 -9.46
C THR A 197 22.16 4.48 -9.30
N SER A 198 21.51 3.76 -8.38
CA SER A 198 20.04 3.83 -8.20
C SER A 198 19.61 3.55 -6.77
N PRO A 199 18.65 4.33 -6.22
CA PRO A 199 18.11 4.07 -4.90
C PRO A 199 17.31 2.76 -4.91
N ALA A 200 17.21 2.13 -3.74
CA ALA A 200 16.43 0.92 -3.54
C ALA A 200 14.93 1.13 -3.84
N PHE A 201 14.48 2.35 -3.66
CA PHE A 201 13.13 2.81 -3.91
C PHE A 201 13.26 4.27 -4.30
N SER A 202 12.69 4.65 -5.43
CA SER A 202 12.85 6.02 -5.91
C SER A 202 11.72 6.87 -5.37
N VAL A 203 12.07 7.91 -4.60
CA VAL A 203 11.15 8.94 -4.12
C VAL A 203 11.60 10.28 -4.66
N ALA A 204 10.71 11.06 -5.23
CA ALA A 204 11.00 12.41 -5.71
C ALA A 204 9.85 13.34 -5.39
N ALA A 205 10.13 14.62 -5.12
CA ALA A 205 9.07 15.63 -5.09
C ALA A 205 8.34 15.64 -6.45
N ALA A 206 7.02 15.63 -6.42
CA ALA A 206 6.19 15.77 -7.60
C ALA A 206 6.42 17.19 -8.15
N THR A 207 7.18 17.31 -9.24
CA THR A 207 7.31 18.59 -9.92
C THR A 207 5.95 19.03 -10.43
N ARG A 208 5.58 20.29 -10.14
CA ARG A 208 4.47 20.97 -10.82
C ARG A 208 4.73 20.83 -12.32
N GLY A 209 3.88 20.08 -13.01
CA GLY A 209 3.90 20.00 -14.47
C GLY A 209 3.45 21.32 -15.07
N SER A 210 4.23 22.38 -14.93
CA SER A 210 4.12 23.55 -15.81
C SER A 210 4.72 23.16 -17.16
N ARG A 211 4.02 22.30 -17.89
CA ARG A 211 4.11 22.32 -19.34
C ARG A 211 3.48 23.66 -19.72
N PRO A 212 4.19 24.62 -20.35
CA PRO A 212 3.49 25.76 -20.92
C PRO A 212 2.46 25.16 -21.88
N THR A 213 1.19 25.43 -21.59
CA THR A 213 0.07 25.12 -22.46
C THR A 213 0.32 25.89 -23.75
N ARG A 214 1.06 25.30 -24.70
CA ARG A 214 0.94 25.71 -26.09
C ARG A 214 -0.47 25.33 -26.45
N THR A 215 -1.32 26.35 -26.55
CA THR A 215 -2.65 26.31 -27.14
C THR A 215 -2.65 25.27 -28.25
N ALA A 216 -3.35 24.16 -28.04
CA ALA A 216 -3.59 23.19 -29.08
C ALA A 216 -4.59 23.82 -30.04
N THR A 217 -4.09 24.51 -31.05
CA THR A 217 -4.89 24.86 -32.22
C THR A 217 -5.29 23.54 -32.87
N CYS A 218 -6.59 23.24 -32.84
CA CYS A 218 -7.20 22.18 -33.62
C CYS A 218 -6.89 22.42 -35.10
N GLY A 219 -5.90 21.71 -35.64
CA GLY A 219 -5.62 21.66 -37.07
C GLY A 219 -6.18 20.36 -37.62
N SER A 220 -7.35 20.44 -38.27
CA SER A 220 -7.89 19.31 -39.03
C SER A 220 -6.96 19.01 -40.19
N SER A 221 -6.52 17.76 -40.30
CA SER A 221 -5.81 17.25 -41.48
C SER A 221 -6.75 17.25 -42.69
N ARG A 222 -6.45 18.08 -43.69
CA ARG A 222 -6.90 17.87 -45.07
C ARG A 222 -5.78 18.33 -46.00
N THR A 223 -5.23 17.38 -46.75
CA THR A 223 -4.28 17.58 -47.85
C THR A 223 -5.02 17.95 -49.15
N TRP A 224 -4.24 18.36 -50.16
CA TRP A 224 -4.57 18.75 -51.56
C TRP A 224 -5.00 20.22 -51.71
N GLU A 225 -4.48 21.06 -52.62
CA GLU A 225 -3.53 20.92 -53.74
C GLU A 225 -2.92 22.31 -54.08
N ASP A 226 -1.79 22.27 -54.76
CA ASP A 226 -1.05 23.41 -55.31
C ASP A 226 -1.89 24.17 -56.36
N GLY A 227 -1.84 25.50 -56.36
CA GLY A 227 -2.64 26.33 -57.27
C GLY A 227 -2.22 27.80 -57.27
N THR A 228 -1.43 28.13 -58.28
CA THR A 228 -0.93 29.45 -58.70
C THR A 228 -1.91 30.62 -58.58
N GLY A 229 -1.39 31.83 -58.26
CA GLY A 229 -2.10 33.12 -58.18
C GLY A 229 -2.74 33.61 -59.50
N PRO A 230 -3.13 34.89 -59.67
CA PRO A 230 -2.77 36.11 -58.91
C PRO A 230 -3.76 36.57 -57.84
#